data_AF-A0A7X9Q4C1-F1
#
_entry.id   AF-A0A7X9Q4C1-F1
#
_cell.length_a   1.000
_cell.length_b   1.000
_cell.length_c   1.000
_cell.angle_alpha   90.00
_cell.angle_beta   90.00
_cell.angle_gamma   90.00
#
_symmetry.space_group_name_H-M   'P 1'
#
loop_
_entity.id
_entity.type
_entity.pdbx_description
1 polymer ?
#
loop_
_entity_poly.entity_id
_entity_poly.type
_entity_poly.pdbx_seq_one_letter_code
_entity_poly.pdbx_strand_id
1 'polypeptide(L)'
;SSGVGTGLNIRNNILSNTQTTGVRYSMYSSVGNANYATGSGGALNYNDYFSNNFIGFMGGQQATLAAWQAATTQDANSVAVNPQFVGPNSNLHLNSGSPLDNVGSVIAGITTDIDGDTRSATPDIGADEFTSVPCNAAPAGGTASFSAASIITAENICRTGTVDLFATSYGWGGNVTYVWQ
;
A
#
# COMPACT_ATOMS: atom_id res chain seq x y z
N SER A 1 28.19 5.93 -20.50
CA SER A 1 28.14 7.40 -20.43
C SER A 1 27.54 7.79 -19.08
N SER A 2 28.34 8.33 -18.16
CA SER A 2 27.82 8.82 -16.87
C SER A 2 27.37 10.26 -17.05
N GLY A 3 26.16 10.42 -17.60
CA GLY A 3 25.39 11.64 -17.42
C GLY A 3 24.39 11.36 -16.31
N VAL A 4 24.54 12.01 -15.16
CA VAL A 4 23.49 11.99 -14.15
C VAL A 4 22.28 12.72 -14.74
N GLY A 5 21.19 11.99 -14.98
CA GLY A 5 19.98 12.53 -15.58
C GLY A 5 19.43 13.65 -14.70
N THR A 6 19.35 14.85 -15.24
CA THR A 6 18.63 15.98 -14.63
C THR A 6 17.18 15.96 -15.08
N GLY A 7 16.26 16.37 -14.21
CA GLY A 7 14.85 16.47 -14.56
C GLY A 7 14.09 15.15 -14.43
N LEU A 8 14.53 14.27 -13.51
CA LEU A 8 13.83 13.02 -13.24
C LEU A 8 12.41 13.30 -12.74
N ASN A 9 11.43 12.61 -13.33
CA ASN A 9 10.02 12.62 -12.94
C ASN A 9 9.58 11.19 -12.62
N ILE A 10 9.43 10.93 -11.33
CA ILE A 10 9.09 9.65 -10.73
C ILE A 10 7.81 9.88 -9.93
N ARG A 11 6.67 9.59 -10.56
CA ARG A 11 5.35 9.67 -9.94
C ARG A 11 4.51 8.44 -10.25
N ASN A 12 3.59 8.10 -9.36
CA ASN A 12 2.69 6.93 -9.46
C ASN A 12 3.43 5.59 -9.58
N ASN A 13 4.59 5.45 -8.93
CA ASN A 13 5.35 4.20 -8.97
C ASN A 13 5.20 3.42 -7.67
N ILE A 14 5.16 2.10 -7.78
CA ILE A 14 5.40 1.20 -6.67
C ILE A 14 6.88 0.84 -6.64
N LEU A 15 7.56 1.24 -5.58
CA LEU A 15 8.98 1.01 -5.36
C LEU A 15 9.12 -0.03 -4.24
N SER A 16 9.08 -1.30 -4.64
CA SER A 16 9.00 -2.43 -3.71
C SER A 16 10.31 -3.22 -3.66
N ASN A 17 10.87 -3.39 -2.46
CA ASN A 17 12.03 -4.22 -2.19
C ASN A 17 11.81 -5.09 -0.95
N THR A 18 11.37 -6.32 -1.18
CA THR A 18 10.99 -7.27 -0.14
C THR A 18 12.12 -8.23 0.27
N GLN A 19 13.35 -7.98 -0.20
CA GLN A 19 14.49 -8.80 0.19
C GLN A 19 14.72 -8.76 1.71
N THR A 20 15.15 -9.90 2.26
CA THR A 20 15.33 -10.11 3.70
C THR A 20 16.79 -10.01 4.14
N THR A 21 17.74 -9.94 3.21
CA THR A 21 19.18 -9.95 3.48
C THR A 21 19.88 -8.72 2.87
N GLY A 22 20.95 -8.26 3.51
CA GLY A 22 21.71 -7.07 3.07
C GLY A 22 21.03 -5.75 3.44
N VAL A 23 21.51 -4.64 2.88
CA VAL A 23 20.86 -3.31 3.04
C VAL A 23 19.88 -3.11 1.89
N ARG A 24 18.63 -2.72 2.21
CA ARG A 24 17.55 -2.57 1.23
C ARG A 24 16.99 -1.17 1.24
N TYR A 25 16.70 -0.69 0.05
CA TYR A 25 16.03 0.57 -0.22
C TYR A 25 14.89 0.31 -1.20
N SER A 26 13.76 1.01 -1.05
CA SER A 26 12.77 1.13 -2.14
C SER A 26 13.34 1.99 -3.27
N MET A 27 14.00 3.09 -2.91
CA MET A 27 14.72 3.95 -3.85
C MET A 27 16.15 4.21 -3.38
N TYR A 28 17.13 4.00 -4.26
CA TYR A 28 18.49 4.46 -4.05
C TYR A 28 18.82 5.61 -5.01
N SER A 29 19.26 6.73 -4.45
CA SER A 29 19.73 7.88 -5.23
C SER A 29 21.13 8.30 -4.80
N SER A 30 22.08 8.19 -5.73
CA SER A 30 23.43 8.74 -5.57
C SER A 30 23.50 10.23 -5.89
N VAL A 31 22.40 10.84 -6.31
CA VAL A 31 22.31 12.25 -6.68
C VAL A 31 21.49 13.02 -5.65
N GLY A 32 21.81 14.29 -5.47
CA GLY A 32 21.02 15.18 -4.61
C GLY A 32 19.69 15.57 -5.24
N ASN A 33 18.78 16.10 -4.40
CA ASN A 33 17.43 16.53 -4.77
C ASN A 33 17.37 17.45 -6.01
N ALA A 34 18.40 18.28 -6.24
CA ALA A 34 18.49 19.18 -7.39
C ALA A 34 18.41 18.49 -8.78
N ASN A 35 18.52 17.16 -8.84
CA ASN A 35 18.42 16.39 -10.10
C ASN A 35 16.99 15.90 -10.40
N TYR A 36 16.09 15.99 -9.43
CA TYR A 36 14.66 15.73 -9.62
C TYR A 36 13.99 17.02 -10.08
N ALA A 37 13.14 16.96 -11.09
CA ALA A 37 12.50 18.17 -11.60
C ALA A 37 11.65 18.86 -10.51
N THR A 38 11.66 20.18 -10.47
CA THR A 38 10.76 20.96 -9.60
C THR A 38 9.60 21.47 -10.46
N GLY A 39 8.65 20.58 -10.76
CA GLY A 39 7.44 20.88 -11.52
C GLY A 39 6.19 20.98 -10.64
N SER A 40 5.09 21.52 -11.18
CA SER A 40 3.81 21.56 -10.48
C SER A 40 3.34 20.13 -10.16
N GLY A 41 3.27 19.78 -8.87
CA GLY A 41 2.98 18.43 -8.38
C GLY A 41 4.17 17.67 -7.77
N GLY A 42 5.40 18.21 -7.86
CA GLY A 42 6.64 17.53 -7.44
C GLY A 42 7.03 16.43 -8.43
N ALA A 43 8.30 16.37 -8.85
CA ALA A 43 8.73 15.30 -9.76
C ALA A 43 9.13 14.02 -9.01
N LEU A 44 8.97 14.01 -7.69
CA LEU A 44 9.02 12.83 -6.86
C LEU A 44 7.79 12.88 -5.93
N ASN A 45 6.68 12.27 -6.34
CA ASN A 45 5.42 12.34 -5.58
C ASN A 45 4.46 11.21 -5.98
N TYR A 46 3.46 10.94 -5.15
CA TYR A 46 2.47 9.88 -5.40
C TYR A 46 3.14 8.51 -5.68
N ASN A 47 4.23 8.21 -4.98
CA ASN A 47 4.88 6.90 -5.07
C ASN A 47 4.56 6.09 -3.81
N ASP A 48 4.54 4.77 -3.93
CA ASP A 48 4.56 3.87 -2.79
C ASP A 48 5.99 3.36 -2.57
N TYR A 49 6.49 3.50 -1.34
CA TYR A 49 7.80 3.02 -0.95
C TYR A 49 7.68 1.87 0.04
N PHE A 50 7.85 0.64 -0.46
CA PHE A 50 7.78 -0.55 0.37
C PHE A 50 9.12 -1.27 0.45
N SER A 51 9.74 -1.29 1.63
CA SER A 51 11.04 -1.95 1.83
C SER A 51 11.18 -2.45 3.26
N ASN A 52 11.86 -3.59 3.42
CA ASN A 52 12.09 -4.21 4.73
C ASN A 52 13.18 -3.53 5.59
N ASN A 53 13.69 -2.35 5.21
CA ASN A 53 14.67 -1.61 6.03
C ASN A 53 14.65 -0.11 5.87
N PHE A 54 15.04 0.41 4.71
CA PHE A 54 15.03 1.84 4.46
C PHE A 54 14.08 2.12 3.30
N ILE A 55 13.29 3.19 3.45
CA ILE A 55 12.42 3.71 2.41
C ILE A 55 13.28 4.23 1.25
N GLY A 56 14.36 4.93 1.57
CA GLY A 56 15.27 5.37 0.53
C GLY A 56 16.66 5.74 0.99
N PHE A 57 17.51 6.04 0.03
CA PHE A 57 18.83 6.61 0.23
C PHE A 57 18.99 7.87 -0.62
N MET A 58 19.25 9.00 0.03
CA MET A 58 19.67 10.25 -0.61
C MET A 58 20.54 11.02 0.38
N GLY A 59 21.84 11.09 0.11
CA GLY A 59 22.83 11.67 1.04
C GLY A 59 22.95 10.95 2.39
N GLY A 60 22.17 9.89 2.62
CA GLY A 60 22.03 9.17 3.88
C GLY A 60 20.86 8.18 3.83
N GLN A 61 20.82 7.26 4.79
CA GLN A 61 19.78 6.25 4.92
C GLN A 61 18.51 6.86 5.53
N GLN A 62 17.36 6.69 4.86
CA GLN A 62 16.07 7.20 5.32
C GLN A 62 15.15 6.02 5.70
N ALA A 63 14.90 5.85 7.00
CA ALA A 63 14.15 4.70 7.52
C ALA A 63 12.63 4.82 7.40
N THR A 64 12.12 6.05 7.30
CA THR A 64 10.68 6.33 7.25
C THR A 64 10.35 7.25 6.09
N LEU A 65 9.08 7.26 5.69
CA LEU A 65 8.59 8.19 4.68
C LEU A 65 8.77 9.65 5.12
N ALA A 66 8.57 9.97 6.40
CA ALA A 66 8.81 11.31 6.93
C ALA A 66 10.29 11.74 6.80
N ALA A 67 11.23 10.83 7.09
CA ALA A 67 12.66 11.10 6.89
C ALA A 67 13.00 11.27 5.41
N TRP A 68 12.38 10.46 4.54
CA TRP A 68 12.51 10.59 3.10
C TRP A 68 11.99 11.94 2.58
N GLN A 69 10.77 12.33 2.95
CA GLN A 69 10.17 13.63 2.62
C GLN A 69 11.02 14.81 3.13
N ALA A 70 11.63 14.69 4.32
CA ALA A 70 12.54 15.70 4.83
C ALA A 70 13.83 15.80 4.00
N ALA A 71 14.38 14.66 3.56
CA ALA A 71 15.59 14.61 2.74
C ALA A 71 15.36 15.08 1.30
N THR A 72 14.22 14.75 0.70
CA THR A 72 13.89 15.10 -0.69
C THR A 72 13.16 16.43 -0.80
N THR A 73 12.55 16.94 0.27
CA THR A 73 11.61 18.08 0.25
C THR A 73 10.44 17.89 -0.73
N GLN A 74 10.13 16.64 -1.09
CA GLN A 74 9.10 16.22 -2.04
C GLN A 74 8.24 15.10 -1.42
N ASP A 75 7.58 14.27 -2.24
CA ASP A 75 6.79 13.10 -1.82
C ASP A 75 5.63 13.39 -0.86
N ALA A 76 5.05 14.60 -0.93
CA ALA A 76 3.99 15.02 -0.02
C ALA A 76 2.75 14.12 -0.03
N ASN A 77 2.44 13.48 -1.16
CA ASN A 77 1.30 12.58 -1.36
C ASN A 77 1.74 11.11 -1.56
N SER A 78 3.02 10.81 -1.36
CA SER A 78 3.52 9.44 -1.41
C SER A 78 3.11 8.67 -0.16
N VAL A 79 3.15 7.35 -0.26
CA VAL A 79 2.79 6.42 0.81
C VAL A 79 3.92 5.40 1.03
N ALA A 80 3.85 4.67 2.14
CA ALA A 80 4.80 3.60 2.48
C ALA A 80 4.03 2.43 3.08
N VAL A 81 3.29 1.73 2.22
CA VAL A 81 2.37 0.65 2.60
C VAL A 81 2.70 -0.62 1.82
N ASN A 82 2.14 -1.76 2.21
CA ASN A 82 2.29 -2.97 1.42
C ASN A 82 1.41 -2.83 0.16
N PRO A 83 1.95 -2.98 -1.07
CA PRO A 83 1.17 -2.91 -2.31
C PRO A 83 0.06 -3.96 -2.39
N GLN A 84 0.21 -5.08 -1.67
CA GLN A 84 -0.71 -6.22 -1.73
C GLN A 84 -0.86 -6.80 -3.15
N PHE A 85 0.26 -7.04 -3.81
CA PHE A 85 0.29 -7.78 -5.07
C PHE A 85 -0.40 -9.14 -4.95
N VAL A 86 -1.09 -9.58 -6.01
CA VAL A 86 -1.68 -10.92 -6.10
C VAL A 86 -0.62 -12.01 -5.88
N GLY A 87 0.59 -11.81 -6.43
CA GLY A 87 1.74 -12.67 -6.21
C GLY A 87 3.06 -11.91 -6.36
N PRO A 88 3.77 -11.55 -5.28
CA PRO A 88 4.91 -10.62 -5.34
C PRO A 88 6.11 -11.09 -6.19
N ASN A 89 6.14 -12.34 -6.65
CA ASN A 89 7.19 -12.92 -7.50
C ASN A 89 6.69 -13.39 -8.88
N SER A 90 5.38 -13.30 -9.15
CA SER A 90 4.77 -13.93 -10.33
C SER A 90 3.63 -13.13 -10.96
N ASN A 91 2.95 -12.30 -10.17
CA ASN A 91 1.82 -11.50 -10.58
C ASN A 91 1.82 -10.19 -9.77
N LEU A 92 2.23 -9.11 -10.43
CA LEU A 92 2.34 -7.78 -9.84
C LEU A 92 1.07 -6.93 -10.02
N HIS A 93 -0.06 -7.52 -10.44
CA HIS A 93 -1.36 -6.86 -10.32
C HIS A 93 -1.70 -6.66 -8.83
N LEU A 94 -2.42 -5.59 -8.56
CA LEU A 94 -2.91 -5.27 -7.23
C LEU A 94 -4.09 -6.16 -6.88
N ASN A 95 -4.21 -6.54 -5.60
CA ASN A 95 -5.44 -7.15 -5.14
C ASN A 95 -6.54 -6.09 -5.00
N SER A 96 -7.80 -6.53 -5.02
CA SER A 96 -8.97 -5.63 -4.93
C SER A 96 -9.11 -4.88 -3.58
N GLY A 97 -8.19 -5.10 -2.64
CA GLY A 97 -8.17 -4.44 -1.33
C GLY A 97 -6.92 -3.58 -1.13
N SER A 98 -6.12 -3.38 -2.18
CA SER A 98 -4.86 -2.67 -2.09
C SER A 98 -5.09 -1.24 -1.59
N PRO A 99 -4.26 -0.72 -0.67
CA PRO A 99 -4.32 0.67 -0.25
C PRO A 99 -3.87 1.65 -1.34
N LEU A 100 -3.42 1.14 -2.49
CA LEU A 100 -2.95 1.93 -3.63
C LEU A 100 -4.05 2.27 -4.63
N ASP A 101 -5.29 1.86 -4.33
CA ASP A 101 -6.51 2.20 -5.04
C ASP A 101 -6.79 3.71 -5.01
N ASN A 102 -6.98 4.31 -6.17
CA ASN A 102 -7.45 5.68 -6.34
C ASN A 102 -6.67 6.75 -5.54
N VAL A 103 -5.37 6.56 -5.33
CA VAL A 103 -4.51 7.49 -4.57
C VAL A 103 -3.39 8.12 -5.39
N GLY A 104 -3.29 7.84 -6.69
CA GLY A 104 -2.32 8.44 -7.60
C GLY A 104 -2.75 9.80 -8.14
N SER A 105 -1.98 10.31 -9.11
CA SER A 105 -2.21 11.59 -9.78
C SER A 105 -2.29 11.43 -11.30
N VAL A 106 -3.22 12.11 -11.97
CA VAL A 106 -3.29 12.06 -13.43
C VAL A 106 -2.02 12.64 -14.05
N ILE A 107 -1.39 11.88 -14.95
CA ILE A 107 -0.24 12.31 -15.75
C ILE A 107 -0.66 12.39 -17.20
N ALA A 108 -0.60 13.59 -17.78
CA ALA A 108 -0.97 13.81 -19.18
C ALA A 108 -0.15 12.90 -20.11
N GLY A 109 -0.84 12.20 -21.00
CA GLY A 109 -0.25 11.24 -21.93
C GLY A 109 -0.16 9.80 -21.41
N ILE A 110 -0.45 9.56 -20.12
CA ILE A 110 -0.56 8.21 -19.55
C ILE A 110 -2.03 7.93 -19.29
N THR A 111 -2.70 7.36 -20.29
CA THR A 111 -4.16 7.14 -20.26
C THR A 111 -4.56 5.69 -20.05
N THR A 112 -3.62 4.76 -20.21
CA THR A 112 -3.85 3.33 -19.99
C THR A 112 -2.77 2.74 -19.09
N ASP A 113 -3.08 1.63 -18.46
CA ASP A 113 -2.15 0.84 -17.65
C ASP A 113 -1.36 -0.17 -18.52
N ILE A 114 -0.70 -1.14 -17.90
CA ILE A 114 0.15 -2.12 -18.59
C ILE A 114 -0.63 -3.15 -19.42
N ASP A 115 -1.89 -3.40 -19.07
CA ASP A 115 -2.78 -4.35 -19.75
C ASP A 115 -3.66 -3.67 -20.81
N GLY A 116 -3.64 -2.33 -20.84
CA GLY A 116 -4.38 -1.50 -21.77
C GLY A 116 -5.71 -1.00 -21.22
N ASP A 117 -5.98 -1.24 -19.94
CA ASP A 117 -7.16 -0.71 -19.27
C ASP A 117 -7.03 0.80 -19.05
N THR A 118 -8.14 1.50 -19.15
CA THR A 118 -8.16 2.96 -19.03
C THR A 118 -7.94 3.36 -17.58
N ARG A 119 -6.95 4.23 -17.35
CA ARG A 119 -6.71 4.81 -16.02
C ARG A 119 -7.86 5.73 -15.61
N SER A 120 -8.26 5.64 -14.35
CA SER A 120 -9.33 6.46 -13.81
C SER A 120 -8.92 7.94 -13.64
N ALA A 121 -9.89 8.77 -13.22
CA ALA A 121 -9.64 10.18 -12.93
C ALA A 121 -8.73 10.40 -11.72
N THR A 122 -8.58 9.38 -10.87
CA THR A 122 -7.61 9.34 -9.78
C THR A 122 -6.91 7.99 -9.88
N PRO A 123 -5.87 7.83 -10.72
CA PRO A 123 -5.34 6.52 -11.05
C PRO A 123 -4.76 5.80 -9.84
N ASP A 124 -4.62 4.50 -9.93
CA ASP A 124 -3.90 3.72 -8.93
C ASP A 124 -2.41 4.05 -8.97
N ILE A 125 -1.75 3.95 -7.81
CA ILE A 125 -0.28 4.00 -7.78
C ILE A 125 0.23 2.65 -8.27
N GLY A 126 1.02 2.63 -9.34
CA GLY A 126 1.55 1.41 -9.94
C GLY A 126 1.37 1.38 -11.44
N ALA A 127 1.48 0.18 -12.01
CA ALA A 127 1.33 -0.09 -13.45
C ALA A 127 -0.01 -0.76 -13.81
N ASP A 128 -0.80 -1.09 -12.80
CA ASP A 128 -2.08 -1.82 -12.88
C ASP A 128 -3.17 -0.85 -12.40
N GLU A 129 -4.28 -0.76 -13.14
CA GLU A 129 -5.48 -0.05 -12.71
C GLU A 129 -6.58 -1.08 -12.43
N PHE A 130 -6.97 -1.22 -11.18
CA PHE A 130 -7.99 -2.18 -10.79
C PHE A 130 -9.29 -1.49 -10.40
N THR A 131 -10.40 -2.21 -10.59
CA THR A 131 -11.69 -1.75 -10.06
C THR A 131 -11.95 -2.47 -8.74
N SER A 132 -11.85 -1.73 -7.63
CA SER A 132 -12.37 -2.19 -6.34
C SER A 132 -13.85 -2.56 -6.49
N VAL A 133 -14.22 -3.76 -6.03
CA VAL A 133 -15.63 -4.15 -5.98
C VAL A 133 -16.29 -3.37 -4.85
N PRO A 134 -17.22 -2.44 -5.14
CA PRO A 134 -17.89 -1.70 -4.08
C PRO A 134 -18.68 -2.67 -3.21
N CYS A 135 -18.58 -2.51 -1.89
CA CYS A 135 -19.41 -3.24 -0.94
C CYS A 135 -20.86 -2.76 -1.10
N ASN A 136 -21.61 -3.41 -1.99
CA ASN A 136 -22.98 -3.04 -2.37
C ASN A 136 -24.05 -3.62 -1.43
N ALA A 137 -23.65 -4.43 -0.45
CA ALA A 137 -24.52 -4.99 0.56
C ALA A 137 -23.99 -4.61 1.95
N ALA A 138 -24.90 -4.27 2.87
CA ALA A 138 -24.56 -4.27 4.28
C ALA A 138 -23.88 -5.63 4.59
N PRO A 139 -22.68 -5.65 5.18
CA PRO A 139 -22.03 -6.91 5.54
C PRO A 139 -23.03 -7.73 6.33
N ALA A 140 -23.33 -8.95 5.89
CA ALA A 140 -24.16 -9.84 6.68
C ALA A 140 -23.47 -10.01 8.04
N GLY A 141 -24.18 -9.72 9.13
CA GLY A 141 -23.68 -9.97 10.47
C GLY A 141 -23.31 -11.44 10.59
N GLY A 142 -22.06 -11.73 10.90
CA GLY A 142 -21.62 -13.10 11.13
C GLY A 142 -22.28 -13.70 12.38
N THR A 143 -22.35 -15.02 12.47
CA THR A 143 -22.72 -15.69 13.72
C THR A 143 -21.50 -15.72 14.62
N ALA A 144 -21.57 -15.01 15.75
CA ALA A 144 -20.60 -15.16 16.82
C ALA A 144 -20.70 -16.57 17.39
N SER A 145 -19.59 -17.30 17.44
CA SER A 145 -19.53 -18.63 18.04
C SER A 145 -18.27 -18.75 18.87
N PHE A 146 -18.36 -19.56 19.91
CA PHE A 146 -17.24 -19.92 20.78
C PHE A 146 -16.77 -21.33 20.39
N SER A 147 -15.46 -21.55 20.28
CA SER A 147 -14.94 -22.90 20.07
C SER A 147 -14.90 -23.55 21.43
N ALA A 148 -15.69 -24.61 21.59
CA ALA A 148 -15.63 -25.48 22.74
C ALA A 148 -14.32 -26.30 22.71
N ALA A 149 -13.19 -25.64 22.93
CA ALA A 149 -11.99 -26.30 23.40
C ALA A 149 -12.17 -26.54 24.91
N SER A 150 -12.99 -27.56 25.21
CA SER A 150 -13.22 -28.17 26.53
C SER A 150 -14.10 -27.38 27.54
N ILE A 151 -15.29 -27.93 27.82
CA ILE A 151 -16.15 -27.68 29.00
C ILE A 151 -16.50 -26.20 29.26
N ILE A 152 -17.45 -25.67 28.50
CA ILE A 152 -18.17 -24.44 28.86
C ILE A 152 -19.64 -24.66 28.48
N THR A 153 -20.48 -25.04 29.45
CA THR A 153 -21.92 -24.75 29.38
C THR A 153 -22.10 -23.24 29.58
N ALA A 154 -23.25 -22.66 29.19
CA ALA A 154 -23.53 -21.22 29.30
C ALA A 154 -23.24 -20.61 30.70
N GLU A 155 -23.18 -21.44 31.74
CA GLU A 155 -22.84 -21.07 33.12
C GLU A 155 -21.37 -20.64 33.31
N ASN A 156 -20.42 -21.13 32.50
CA ASN A 156 -18.99 -20.84 32.67
C ASN A 156 -18.56 -19.48 32.06
N ILE A 157 -19.31 -18.95 31.09
CA ILE A 157 -19.11 -17.58 30.54
C ILE A 157 -19.23 -16.52 31.64
N CYS A 158 -20.08 -16.76 32.63
CA CYS A 158 -20.41 -15.79 33.68
C CYS A 158 -19.55 -15.91 34.95
N ARG A 159 -18.61 -16.88 35.04
CA ARG A 159 -17.85 -17.14 36.28
C ARG A 159 -16.32 -17.02 36.14
N THR A 160 -15.66 -17.72 35.21
CA THR A 160 -14.19 -17.62 34.98
C THR A 160 -13.77 -18.30 33.67
N GLY A 161 -12.94 -17.65 32.85
CA GLY A 161 -12.29 -18.28 31.68
C GLY A 161 -11.68 -17.27 30.70
N THR A 162 -10.77 -17.73 29.84
CA THR A 162 -10.37 -17.02 28.62
C THR A 162 -11.25 -17.56 27.49
N VAL A 163 -11.97 -16.68 26.78
CA VAL A 163 -12.87 -17.06 25.67
C VAL A 163 -12.21 -16.68 24.36
N ASP A 164 -12.05 -17.66 23.46
CA ASP A 164 -11.71 -17.40 22.06
C ASP A 164 -13.00 -17.11 21.29
N LEU A 165 -13.12 -15.88 20.79
CA LEU A 165 -14.23 -15.40 19.97
C LEU A 165 -13.84 -15.50 18.50
N PHE A 166 -14.67 -16.14 17.68
CA PHE A 166 -14.57 -16.04 16.23
C PHE A 166 -15.95 -15.82 15.59
N ALA A 167 -15.96 -15.11 14.48
CA ALA A 167 -17.11 -15.00 13.59
C ALA A 167 -16.96 -15.99 12.44
N THR A 168 -18.06 -16.64 12.09
CA THR A 168 -18.20 -17.38 10.82
C THR A 168 -19.20 -16.68 9.92
N SER A 169 -19.15 -16.94 8.61
CA SER A 169 -20.14 -16.45 7.63
C SER A 169 -20.30 -14.92 7.54
N TYR A 170 -19.29 -14.14 7.91
CA TYR A 170 -19.30 -12.68 7.72
C TYR A 170 -18.96 -12.33 6.27
N GLY A 171 -19.58 -11.27 5.73
CA GLY A 171 -19.18 -10.70 4.43
C GLY A 171 -17.81 -10.01 4.52
N TRP A 172 -17.09 -9.80 3.43
CA TRP A 172 -15.83 -9.05 3.43
C TRP A 172 -15.95 -7.78 2.59
N GLY A 173 -15.27 -6.69 2.99
CA GLY A 173 -15.24 -5.44 2.23
C GLY A 173 -14.31 -4.40 2.86
N GLY A 174 -13.74 -3.51 2.05
CA GLY A 174 -12.95 -2.37 2.53
C GLY A 174 -13.79 -1.45 3.42
N ASN A 175 -13.16 -0.85 4.43
CA ASN A 175 -13.80 0.09 5.38
C ASN A 175 -14.94 -0.49 6.25
N VAL A 176 -14.96 -1.80 6.49
CA VAL A 176 -15.92 -2.45 7.40
C VAL A 176 -15.33 -2.59 8.81
N THR A 177 -16.02 -2.03 9.81
CA THR A 177 -15.73 -2.25 11.23
C THR A 177 -16.80 -3.17 11.82
N TYR A 178 -16.40 -4.33 12.34
CA TYR A 178 -17.27 -5.18 13.16
C TYR A 178 -17.21 -4.71 14.60
N VAL A 179 -18.38 -4.39 15.18
CA VAL A 179 -18.51 -4.08 16.60
C VAL A 179 -19.33 -5.19 17.25
N TRP A 180 -18.77 -5.82 18.27
CA TRP A 180 -19.47 -6.79 19.11
C TRP A 180 -20.40 -6.02 20.06
N GLN A 181 -21.68 -6.40 20.12
CA GLN A 181 -22.63 -5.96 21.15
C GLN A 181 -23.06 -7.16 21.99
#